data_AF-A0A8S2N1J9-F1
#
_entry.id   AF-A0A8S2N1J9-F1
#
_cell.length_a   1.000
_cell.length_b   1.000
_cell.length_c   1.000
_cell.angle_alpha   90.00
_cell.angle_beta   90.00
_cell.angle_gamma   90.00
#
_symmetry.space_group_name_H-M   'P 1'
#
loop_
_entity.id
_entity.type
_entity.pdbx_description
1 polymer ?
#
loop_
_entity_poly.entity_id
_entity_poly.type
_entity_poly.pdbx_seq_one_letter_code
_entity_poly.pdbx_strand_id
1 'polypeptide(L)'
;FIDSDTSSYDRVQVTKDDNSNNNLVKKEQEEKQNEGEKKLSHLQTARGPNARRVSNVIDTHALRESDTLTIRDKRVRLMTVNYHELLEQIGENPTRQGLLKTPERAAEAMLFFTKGYEENLQDVVGDAIFDEAYDEMVVLKNIDIFSLCEHHLVPFYGKVSVGYLPKNRVIGLSKIARIVEIFSRRLQVQERLTKQIAEAIDEALNPQGVGVIIECV
;
A
#
# COMPACT_ATOMS: atom_id res chain seq x y z
N PHE A 1 52.21 -41.10 27.12
CA PHE A 1 52.20 -40.68 28.54
C PHE A 1 51.31 -39.45 28.65
N ILE A 2 50.10 -39.48 29.23
CA ILE A 2 49.33 -40.56 29.87
C ILE A 2 47.84 -40.28 29.54
N ASP A 3 47.14 -41.30 29.05
CA ASP A 3 45.67 -41.45 29.01
C ASP A 3 45.07 -41.29 30.44
N SER A 4 43.80 -41.10 30.74
CA SER A 4 42.53 -41.40 30.06
C SER A 4 41.47 -40.37 30.57
N ASP A 5 40.14 -40.50 30.50
CA ASP A 5 39.27 -41.64 30.22
C ASP A 5 37.94 -41.23 29.53
N THR A 6 36.85 -41.95 29.81
CA THR A 6 35.70 -42.15 28.92
C THR A 6 34.33 -42.00 29.61
N SER A 7 33.34 -41.63 28.79
CA SER A 7 31.94 -42.12 28.80
C SER A 7 31.09 -42.08 30.09
N SER A 8 30.04 -41.25 30.06
CA SER A 8 28.67 -41.77 30.25
C SER A 8 27.62 -40.93 29.49
N TYR A 9 26.62 -41.63 28.94
CA TYR A 9 25.34 -41.03 28.52
C TYR A 9 24.53 -40.65 29.76
N ASP A 10 23.79 -39.54 29.71
CA ASP A 10 22.42 -39.57 30.26
C ASP A 10 21.46 -38.56 29.61
N ARG A 11 20.16 -38.85 29.68
CA ARG A 11 19.13 -38.35 28.75
C ARG A 11 17.86 -37.89 29.48
N VAL A 12 17.74 -36.60 29.76
CA VAL A 12 16.55 -35.98 30.41
C VAL A 12 16.38 -34.56 29.87
N GLN A 13 15.23 -34.01 29.48
CA GLN A 13 13.89 -34.43 29.04
C GLN A 13 13.27 -33.14 28.46
N VAL A 14 12.42 -33.23 27.43
CA VAL A 14 11.62 -32.08 26.99
C VAL A 14 10.42 -31.94 27.91
N THR A 15 10.34 -30.85 28.68
CA THR A 15 9.13 -30.46 29.41
C THR A 15 8.37 -29.37 28.65
N LYS A 16 7.07 -29.61 28.45
CA LYS A 16 6.14 -28.74 27.73
C LYS A 16 5.77 -27.53 28.60
N ASP A 17 5.77 -26.31 28.05
CA ASP A 17 5.07 -25.16 28.67
C ASP A 17 4.70 -24.02 27.69
N ASP A 18 4.28 -24.35 26.45
CA ASP A 18 3.80 -23.35 25.46
C ASP A 18 2.28 -23.05 25.52
N ASN A 19 1.54 -23.69 26.43
CA ASN A 19 0.07 -23.73 26.38
C ASN A 19 -0.64 -22.72 27.29
N SER A 20 0.10 -21.94 28.08
CA SER A 20 -0.43 -20.87 28.93
C SER A 20 -0.64 -19.56 28.15
N ASN A 21 0.36 -19.18 27.33
CA ASN A 21 0.38 -17.89 26.63
C ASN A 21 -0.67 -17.79 25.51
N ASN A 22 -0.91 -18.90 24.78
CA ASN A 22 -1.92 -18.95 23.71
C ASN A 22 -3.37 -18.82 24.20
N ASN A 23 -3.65 -19.16 25.47
CA ASN A 23 -5.00 -19.06 26.04
C ASN A 23 -5.33 -17.63 26.53
N LEU A 24 -4.32 -16.86 26.95
CA LEU A 24 -4.48 -15.45 27.30
C LEU A 24 -4.82 -14.60 26.07
N VAL A 25 -4.08 -14.76 24.97
CA VAL A 25 -4.29 -13.99 23.72
C VAL A 25 -5.67 -14.26 23.10
N LYS A 26 -6.15 -15.51 23.12
CA LYS A 26 -7.50 -15.85 22.62
C LYS A 26 -8.61 -15.20 23.45
N LYS A 27 -8.46 -15.21 24.77
CA LYS A 27 -9.48 -14.66 25.68
C LYS A 27 -9.64 -13.14 25.53
N GLU A 28 -8.54 -12.41 25.35
CA GLU A 28 -8.62 -10.97 25.05
C GLU A 28 -9.27 -10.66 23.69
N GLN A 29 -9.12 -11.54 22.70
CA GLN A 29 -9.75 -11.37 21.38
C GLN A 29 -11.26 -11.63 21.46
N GLU A 30 -11.69 -12.69 22.13
CA GLU A 30 -13.11 -13.01 22.35
C GLU A 30 -13.84 -11.93 23.18
N GLU A 31 -13.20 -11.37 24.21
CA GLU A 31 -13.79 -10.28 25.02
C GLU A 31 -13.95 -8.98 24.19
N LYS A 32 -12.98 -8.63 23.35
CA LYS A 32 -13.06 -7.47 22.44
C LYS A 32 -14.12 -7.66 21.33
N GLN A 33 -14.32 -8.88 20.85
CA GLN A 33 -15.37 -9.20 19.88
C GLN A 33 -16.78 -9.04 20.49
N ASN A 34 -16.99 -9.57 21.70
CA ASN A 34 -18.24 -9.45 22.44
C ASN A 34 -18.60 -7.99 22.82
N GLU A 35 -17.60 -7.14 23.11
CA GLU A 35 -17.84 -5.69 23.30
C GLU A 35 -18.29 -4.99 22.01
N GLY A 36 -17.72 -5.36 20.87
CA GLY A 36 -18.10 -4.83 19.56
C GLY A 36 -19.56 -5.15 19.21
N GLU A 37 -19.97 -6.40 19.39
CA GLU A 37 -21.34 -6.86 19.13
C GLU A 37 -22.37 -6.19 20.07
N LYS A 38 -22.04 -6.04 21.36
CA LYS A 38 -22.89 -5.29 22.31
C LYS A 38 -23.06 -3.83 21.91
N LYS A 39 -21.99 -3.14 21.49
CA LYS A 39 -22.08 -1.75 20.98
C LYS A 39 -22.95 -1.64 19.73
N LEU A 40 -22.88 -2.63 18.82
CA LEU A 40 -23.72 -2.67 17.62
C LEU A 40 -25.21 -2.82 17.94
N SER A 41 -25.56 -3.63 18.95
CA SER A 41 -26.95 -3.82 19.40
C SER A 41 -27.56 -2.55 20.00
N HIS A 42 -26.78 -1.76 20.75
CA HIS A 42 -27.27 -0.53 21.40
C HIS A 42 -27.49 0.63 20.41
N LEU A 43 -26.84 0.64 19.24
CA LEU A 43 -27.10 1.66 18.21
C LEU A 43 -28.42 1.43 17.45
N GLN A 44 -29.04 0.26 17.56
CA GLN A 44 -30.28 -0.06 16.82
C GLN A 44 -31.56 0.45 17.49
N THR A 45 -31.55 0.74 18.79
CA THR A 45 -32.75 1.10 19.57
C THR A 45 -33.03 2.60 19.64
N ALA A 46 -32.10 3.47 19.24
CA ALA A 46 -32.25 4.92 19.25
C ALA A 46 -32.69 5.49 17.88
N ARG A 47 -33.98 5.36 17.53
CA ARG A 47 -34.54 5.99 16.31
C ARG A 47 -35.88 6.70 16.57
N GLY A 48 -35.88 8.02 16.37
CA GLY A 48 -37.08 8.86 16.40
C GLY A 48 -37.96 8.74 15.13
N PRO A 49 -39.16 9.35 15.11
CA PRO A 49 -40.27 8.89 14.26
C PRO A 49 -40.20 9.18 12.75
N ASN A 50 -39.09 9.70 12.21
CA ASN A 50 -39.05 10.27 10.85
C ASN A 50 -37.99 9.67 9.90
N ALA A 51 -37.45 8.49 10.23
CA ALA A 51 -36.60 7.75 9.30
C ALA A 51 -37.47 7.05 8.22
N ARG A 52 -37.48 7.61 7.00
CA ARG A 52 -38.12 6.95 5.84
C ARG A 52 -37.52 5.55 5.64
N ARG A 53 -38.38 4.56 5.38
CA ARG A 53 -37.94 3.21 4.98
C ARG A 53 -37.14 3.28 3.68
N VAL A 54 -35.81 3.17 3.79
CA VAL A 54 -35.04 2.50 2.73
C VAL A 54 -35.28 1.01 2.96
N SER A 55 -36.25 0.44 2.25
CA SER A 55 -36.50 -0.98 2.27
C SER A 55 -35.35 -1.69 1.55
N ASN A 56 -34.43 -2.26 2.33
CA ASN A 56 -33.42 -3.17 1.84
C ASN A 56 -34.06 -4.37 1.13
N VAL A 57 -34.27 -4.25 -0.17
CA VAL A 57 -34.25 -5.41 -1.08
C VAL A 57 -32.77 -5.73 -1.28
N ILE A 58 -32.17 -6.39 -0.29
CA ILE A 58 -30.92 -7.11 -0.52
C ILE A 58 -31.31 -8.28 -1.41
N ASP A 59 -31.10 -8.11 -2.70
CA ASP A 59 -31.32 -9.17 -3.67
C ASP A 59 -30.38 -10.32 -3.31
N THR A 60 -30.95 -11.47 -2.94
CA THR A 60 -30.20 -12.63 -2.46
C THR A 60 -29.35 -13.27 -3.58
N HIS A 61 -29.54 -12.85 -4.83
CA HIS A 61 -28.63 -13.14 -5.93
C HIS A 61 -27.30 -12.38 -5.84
N ALA A 62 -27.29 -11.12 -5.40
CA ALA A 62 -26.08 -10.30 -5.33
C ALA A 62 -25.06 -10.82 -4.29
N LEU A 63 -25.55 -11.51 -3.25
CA LEU A 63 -24.73 -12.18 -2.23
C LEU A 63 -24.03 -13.45 -2.74
N ARG A 64 -24.30 -13.92 -3.96
CA ARG A 64 -23.60 -15.06 -4.59
C ARG A 64 -22.50 -14.64 -5.57
N GLU A 65 -22.45 -13.37 -6.00
CA GLU A 65 -21.35 -12.83 -6.80
C GLU A 65 -20.12 -12.43 -5.97
N SER A 66 -20.24 -12.35 -4.64
CA SER A 66 -19.17 -11.79 -3.77
C SER A 66 -17.87 -12.60 -3.79
N ASP A 67 -17.93 -13.88 -4.13
CA ASP A 67 -16.86 -14.84 -3.86
C ASP A 67 -15.88 -14.98 -5.03
N THR A 68 -16.27 -14.54 -6.23
CA THR A 68 -15.41 -14.52 -7.44
C THR A 68 -14.78 -13.16 -7.73
N LEU A 69 -15.22 -12.08 -7.09
CA LEU A 69 -14.69 -10.73 -7.31
C LEU A 69 -13.35 -10.52 -6.59
N THR A 70 -12.36 -9.97 -7.31
CA THR A 70 -11.05 -9.64 -6.74
C THR A 70 -11.15 -8.49 -5.72
N ILE A 71 -10.11 -8.32 -4.90
CA ILE A 71 -9.99 -7.19 -3.97
C ILE A 71 -9.99 -5.84 -4.73
N ARG A 72 -9.53 -5.83 -5.99
CA ARG A 72 -9.59 -4.64 -6.85
C ARG A 72 -11.03 -4.33 -7.28
N ASP A 73 -11.77 -5.33 -7.76
CA ASP A 73 -13.16 -5.14 -8.22
C ASP A 73 -14.08 -4.67 -7.08
N LYS A 74 -13.88 -5.23 -5.88
CA LYS A 74 -14.60 -4.81 -4.66
C LYS A 74 -14.34 -3.34 -4.32
N ARG A 75 -13.09 -2.87 -4.48
CA ARG A 75 -12.74 -1.45 -4.29
C ARG A 75 -13.33 -0.56 -5.40
N VAL A 76 -13.27 -0.96 -6.66
CA VAL A 76 -13.89 -0.21 -7.77
C VAL A 76 -15.40 -0.05 -7.54
N ARG A 77 -16.12 -1.14 -7.21
CA ARG A 77 -17.56 -1.10 -6.90
C ARG A 77 -17.87 -0.12 -5.76
N LEU A 78 -17.13 -0.16 -4.65
CA LEU A 78 -17.34 0.75 -3.52
C LEU A 78 -17.02 2.22 -3.86
N MET A 79 -15.88 2.47 -4.48
CA MET A 79 -15.46 3.83 -4.86
C MET A 79 -16.38 4.44 -5.92
N THR A 80 -16.99 3.62 -6.78
CA THR A 80 -18.02 4.06 -7.75
C THR A 80 -19.24 4.67 -7.04
N VAL A 81 -19.66 4.10 -5.90
CA VAL A 81 -20.74 4.69 -5.08
C VAL A 81 -20.27 6.02 -4.49
N ASN A 82 -19.10 6.04 -3.85
CA ASN A 82 -18.56 7.26 -3.22
C ASN A 82 -18.39 8.43 -4.22
N TYR A 83 -17.93 8.16 -5.45
CA TYR A 83 -17.81 9.18 -6.48
C TYR A 83 -19.17 9.63 -7.05
N HIS A 84 -20.19 8.77 -7.03
CA HIS A 84 -21.56 9.18 -7.38
C HIS A 84 -22.11 10.15 -6.33
N GLU A 85 -21.99 9.80 -5.05
CA GLU A 85 -22.41 10.67 -3.93
C GLU A 85 -21.64 12.00 -3.94
N LEU A 86 -20.34 12.00 -4.25
CA LEU A 86 -19.53 13.21 -4.38
C LEU A 86 -20.10 14.15 -5.47
N LEU A 87 -20.52 13.62 -6.62
CA LEU A 87 -21.11 14.42 -7.69
C LEU A 87 -22.44 15.08 -7.24
N GLU A 88 -23.27 14.37 -6.49
CA GLU A 88 -24.51 14.93 -5.93
C GLU A 88 -24.19 16.02 -4.88
N GLN A 89 -23.19 15.79 -4.03
CA GLN A 89 -22.79 16.74 -2.97
C GLN A 89 -22.22 18.07 -3.52
N ILE A 90 -21.55 18.05 -4.68
CA ILE A 90 -21.10 19.28 -5.36
C ILE A 90 -22.20 19.95 -6.22
N GLY A 91 -23.42 19.41 -6.23
CA GLY A 91 -24.57 19.97 -6.96
C GLY A 91 -24.62 19.62 -8.46
N GLU A 92 -23.87 18.61 -8.90
CA GLU A 92 -23.95 18.07 -10.25
C GLU A 92 -25.12 17.08 -10.42
N ASN A 93 -25.46 16.74 -11.66
CA ASN A 93 -26.46 15.71 -11.96
C ASN A 93 -25.77 14.45 -12.51
N PRO A 94 -25.57 13.38 -11.69
CA PRO A 94 -24.90 12.15 -12.14
C PRO A 94 -25.59 11.46 -13.32
N THR A 95 -26.90 11.67 -13.51
CA THR A 95 -27.67 11.04 -14.59
C THR A 95 -27.47 11.68 -15.96
N ARG A 96 -26.78 12.84 -16.06
CA ARG A 96 -26.47 13.47 -17.36
C ARG A 96 -25.54 12.58 -18.18
N GLN A 97 -25.63 12.62 -19.50
CA GLN A 97 -24.92 11.69 -20.41
C GLN A 97 -23.40 11.57 -20.13
N GLY A 98 -22.71 12.68 -19.84
CA GLY A 98 -21.29 12.67 -19.46
C GLY A 98 -21.00 12.18 -18.03
N LEU A 99 -22.01 12.26 -17.16
CA LEU A 99 -22.12 11.76 -15.78
C LEU A 99 -22.00 10.23 -15.66
N LEU A 100 -22.75 9.50 -16.50
CA LEU A 100 -23.12 8.09 -16.26
C LEU A 100 -21.97 7.12 -15.95
N LYS A 101 -20.79 7.31 -16.56
CA LYS A 101 -19.58 6.48 -16.32
C LYS A 101 -18.47 7.22 -15.57
N THR A 102 -18.69 8.43 -15.08
CA THR A 102 -17.67 9.18 -14.34
C THR A 102 -17.31 8.54 -13.00
N PRO A 103 -18.26 8.04 -12.17
CA PRO A 103 -17.89 7.44 -10.90
C PRO A 103 -17.01 6.19 -11.03
N GLU A 104 -17.31 5.32 -12.01
CA GLU A 104 -16.51 4.14 -12.36
C GLU A 104 -15.10 4.55 -12.84
N ARG A 105 -15.01 5.47 -13.82
CA ARG A 105 -13.72 5.97 -14.32
C ARG A 105 -12.89 6.67 -13.25
N ALA A 106 -13.52 7.41 -12.34
CA ALA A 106 -12.84 8.09 -11.23
C ALA A 106 -12.31 7.09 -10.19
N ALA A 107 -13.07 6.02 -9.90
CA ALA A 107 -12.61 4.93 -9.05
C ALA A 107 -11.38 4.23 -9.63
N GLU A 108 -11.41 3.87 -10.92
CA GLU A 108 -10.27 3.24 -11.61
C GLU A 108 -9.05 4.16 -11.66
N ALA A 109 -9.25 5.45 -11.99
CA ALA A 109 -8.19 6.44 -12.06
C ALA A 109 -7.50 6.66 -10.70
N MET A 110 -8.28 6.79 -9.61
CA MET A 110 -7.72 6.94 -8.26
C MET A 110 -6.91 5.71 -7.83
N LEU A 111 -7.40 4.50 -8.13
CA LEU A 111 -6.64 3.26 -7.87
C LEU A 111 -5.38 3.14 -8.74
N PHE A 112 -5.35 3.75 -9.93
CA PHE A 112 -4.13 3.84 -10.74
C PHE A 112 -3.15 4.88 -10.19
N PHE A 113 -3.63 6.06 -9.77
CA PHE A 113 -2.81 7.10 -9.16
C PHE A 113 -2.21 6.69 -7.80
N THR A 114 -2.82 5.71 -7.13
CA THR A 114 -2.36 5.16 -5.84
C THR A 114 -1.79 3.73 -5.94
N LYS A 115 -1.53 3.21 -7.15
CA LYS A 115 -1.05 1.82 -7.36
C LYS A 115 0.28 1.51 -6.65
N GLY A 116 1.09 2.53 -6.40
CA GLY A 116 2.40 2.40 -5.78
C GLY A 116 2.40 1.91 -4.34
N TYR A 117 1.24 1.83 -3.66
CA TYR A 117 1.11 1.13 -2.38
C TYR A 117 1.09 -0.40 -2.52
N GLU A 118 0.78 -0.93 -3.71
CA GLU A 118 0.71 -2.37 -4.00
C GLU A 118 2.02 -2.90 -4.63
N GLU A 119 2.91 -2.02 -5.07
CA GLU A 119 4.18 -2.36 -5.71
C GLU A 119 5.30 -2.56 -4.65
N ASN A 120 5.95 -3.73 -4.70
CA ASN A 120 7.11 -4.07 -3.87
C ASN A 120 8.41 -3.60 -4.53
N LEU A 121 9.33 -3.02 -3.75
CA LEU A 121 10.58 -2.45 -4.26
C LEU A 121 11.53 -3.54 -4.79
N GLN A 122 11.66 -4.66 -4.08
CA GLN A 122 12.52 -5.78 -4.42
C GLN A 122 12.06 -6.46 -5.72
N ASP A 123 10.74 -6.62 -5.93
CA ASP A 123 10.18 -7.14 -7.19
C ASP A 123 10.45 -6.19 -8.38
N VAL A 124 10.41 -4.88 -8.14
CA VAL A 124 10.69 -3.87 -9.18
C VAL A 124 12.17 -3.81 -9.51
N VAL A 125 13.07 -3.89 -8.53
CA VAL A 125 14.53 -3.92 -8.74
C VAL A 125 14.94 -5.25 -9.39
N GLY A 126 14.53 -6.39 -8.82
CA GLY A 126 14.87 -7.74 -9.28
C GLY A 126 16.37 -7.94 -9.48
N ASP A 127 16.73 -8.83 -10.41
CA ASP A 127 18.13 -9.15 -10.74
C ASP A 127 18.83 -8.08 -11.63
N ALA A 128 18.31 -6.83 -11.67
CA ALA A 128 18.84 -5.76 -12.52
C ALA A 128 19.89 -4.88 -11.82
N ILE A 129 20.61 -5.48 -10.86
CA ILE A 129 21.82 -4.93 -10.24
C ILE A 129 23.01 -5.73 -10.77
N PHE A 130 24.03 -5.02 -11.24
CA PHE A 130 25.22 -5.59 -11.87
C PHE A 130 26.46 -5.21 -11.08
N ASP A 131 27.32 -6.19 -10.80
CA ASP A 131 28.64 -5.95 -10.20
C ASP A 131 29.61 -5.48 -11.30
N GLU A 132 29.66 -4.17 -11.52
CA GLU A 132 30.54 -3.51 -12.49
C GLU A 132 31.56 -2.64 -11.75
N ALA A 133 32.83 -2.72 -12.13
CA ALA A 133 33.91 -1.88 -11.60
C ALA A 133 33.87 -0.45 -12.18
N TYR A 134 32.73 0.22 -12.00
CA TYR A 134 32.46 1.59 -12.40
C TYR A 134 32.26 2.43 -11.13
N ASP A 135 33.05 3.50 -10.98
CA ASP A 135 33.11 4.36 -9.79
C ASP A 135 32.83 5.84 -10.09
N GLU A 136 32.51 6.18 -11.35
CA GLU A 136 32.05 7.50 -11.77
C GLU A 136 30.54 7.71 -11.50
N MET A 137 30.09 8.97 -11.47
CA MET A 137 28.71 9.32 -11.18
C MET A 137 27.74 8.89 -12.30
N VAL A 138 26.74 8.08 -11.95
CA VAL A 138 25.61 7.75 -12.84
C VAL A 138 24.48 8.75 -12.59
N VAL A 139 23.90 9.33 -13.66
CA VAL A 139 22.80 10.29 -13.53
C VAL A 139 21.69 10.01 -14.55
N LEU A 140 20.46 9.82 -14.06
CA LEU A 140 19.24 9.78 -14.86
C LEU A 140 18.43 11.05 -14.60
N LYS A 141 18.30 11.92 -15.61
CA LYS A 141 17.64 13.22 -15.50
C LYS A 141 16.28 13.25 -16.16
N ASN A 142 15.46 14.23 -15.77
CA ASN A 142 14.21 14.61 -16.44
C ASN A 142 13.12 13.53 -16.50
N ILE A 143 13.12 12.60 -15.54
CA ILE A 143 12.07 11.58 -15.37
C ILE A 143 10.75 12.28 -15.08
N ASP A 144 9.78 12.15 -15.98
CA ASP A 144 8.44 12.73 -15.79
C ASP A 144 7.69 12.02 -14.65
N ILE A 145 7.12 12.81 -13.73
CA ILE A 145 6.32 12.30 -12.61
C ILE A 145 4.95 12.95 -12.51
N PHE A 146 4.01 12.17 -11.99
CA PHE A 146 2.66 12.58 -11.63
C PHE A 146 2.33 11.94 -10.28
N SER A 147 2.00 12.76 -9.29
CA SER A 147 1.64 12.33 -7.94
C SER A 147 0.41 13.08 -7.45
N LEU A 148 -0.14 12.69 -6.29
CA LEU A 148 -1.29 13.35 -5.67
C LEU A 148 -0.87 13.99 -4.35
N CYS A 149 -1.16 15.29 -4.17
CA CYS A 149 -0.93 15.97 -2.91
C CYS A 149 -1.87 15.42 -1.84
N GLU A 150 -1.34 14.86 -0.75
CA GLU A 150 -2.15 14.20 0.28
C GLU A 150 -3.11 15.15 1.02
N HIS A 151 -2.81 16.46 1.04
CA HIS A 151 -3.64 17.47 1.68
C HIS A 151 -4.95 17.77 0.93
N HIS A 152 -4.96 17.59 -0.40
CA HIS A 152 -6.06 18.06 -1.26
C HIS A 152 -6.56 17.03 -2.28
N LEU A 153 -5.84 15.91 -2.46
CA LEU A 153 -6.03 14.92 -3.52
C LEU A 153 -5.94 15.52 -4.95
N VAL A 154 -5.29 16.68 -5.08
CA VAL A 154 -5.03 17.36 -6.35
C VAL A 154 -3.67 16.91 -6.88
N PRO A 155 -3.50 16.67 -8.20
CA PRO A 155 -2.21 16.30 -8.76
C PRO A 155 -1.15 17.39 -8.60
N PHE A 156 0.08 16.96 -8.32
CA PHE A 156 1.29 17.73 -8.60
C PHE A 156 2.15 16.93 -9.58
N TYR A 157 2.85 17.62 -10.47
CA TYR A 157 3.58 16.97 -11.55
C TYR A 157 4.84 17.77 -11.92
N GLY A 158 5.78 17.09 -12.58
CA GLY A 158 7.05 17.70 -12.93
C GLY A 158 8.13 16.67 -13.21
N LYS A 159 9.37 16.97 -12.81
CA LYS A 159 10.54 16.17 -13.18
C LYS A 159 11.37 15.77 -11.98
N VAL A 160 11.84 14.53 -12.01
CA VAL A 160 12.84 13.99 -11.08
C VAL A 160 14.16 13.81 -11.82
N SER A 161 15.25 14.19 -11.16
CA SER A 161 16.61 13.81 -11.54
C SER A 161 17.26 13.05 -10.39
N VAL A 162 17.85 11.91 -10.72
CA VAL A 162 18.53 11.01 -9.78
C VAL A 162 19.99 10.90 -10.20
N GLY A 163 20.90 11.13 -9.26
CA GLY A 163 22.33 10.81 -9.41
C GLY A 163 22.79 9.91 -8.27
N TYR A 164 23.73 9.01 -8.53
CA TYR A 164 24.41 8.27 -7.47
C TYR A 164 25.87 7.98 -7.85
N LEU A 165 26.72 7.81 -6.84
CA LEU A 165 28.12 7.45 -7.00
C LEU A 165 28.29 5.97 -6.62
N PRO A 166 28.48 5.05 -7.58
CA PRO A 166 28.45 3.62 -7.32
C PRO A 166 29.58 3.14 -6.39
N LYS A 167 29.39 1.96 -5.82
CA LYS A 167 30.40 1.21 -5.07
C LYS A 167 30.51 -0.21 -5.62
N ASN A 168 30.98 -0.30 -6.87
CA ASN A 168 31.03 -1.50 -7.70
C ASN A 168 29.65 -2.14 -8.04
N ARG A 169 28.53 -1.45 -7.78
CA ARG A 169 27.17 -1.92 -8.08
C ARG A 169 26.40 -0.89 -8.89
N VAL A 170 25.94 -1.29 -10.08
CA VAL A 170 25.20 -0.45 -11.03
C VAL A 170 23.79 -1.01 -11.21
N ILE A 171 22.78 -0.14 -11.32
CA ILE A 171 21.40 -0.56 -11.60
C ILE A 171 21.03 -0.27 -13.05
N GLY A 172 20.23 -1.14 -13.68
CA GLY A 172 19.63 -0.84 -14.96
C GLY A 172 18.80 0.46 -14.89
N LEU A 173 19.09 1.46 -15.73
CA LEU A 173 18.50 2.80 -15.67
C LEU A 173 16.96 2.81 -15.65
N SER A 174 16.33 1.85 -16.33
CA SER A 174 14.86 1.70 -16.34
C SER A 174 14.28 1.34 -14.97
N LYS A 175 15.06 0.78 -14.04
CA LYS A 175 14.62 0.52 -12.66
C LYS A 175 14.56 1.78 -11.83
N ILE A 176 15.47 2.74 -12.01
CA ILE A 176 15.41 4.05 -11.34
C ILE A 176 14.09 4.74 -11.64
N ALA A 177 13.67 4.79 -12.91
CA ALA A 177 12.38 5.34 -13.30
C ALA A 177 11.18 4.61 -12.67
N ARG A 178 11.29 3.29 -12.45
CA ARG A 178 10.23 2.50 -11.78
C ARG A 178 10.20 2.73 -10.27
N ILE A 179 11.35 2.86 -9.61
CA ILE A 179 11.43 3.28 -8.19
C ILE A 179 10.74 4.64 -8.01
N VAL A 180 11.02 5.59 -8.90
CA VAL A 180 10.34 6.89 -8.94
C VAL A 180 8.82 6.74 -9.15
N GLU A 181 8.37 5.80 -9.98
CA GLU A 181 6.93 5.52 -10.15
C GLU A 181 6.28 4.94 -8.87
N ILE A 182 6.90 3.96 -8.19
CA ILE A 182 6.37 3.36 -6.94
C ILE A 182 6.01 4.43 -5.92
N PHE A 183 6.89 5.42 -5.72
CA PHE A 183 6.67 6.45 -4.71
C PHE A 183 5.79 7.61 -5.20
N SER A 184 5.85 7.98 -6.48
CA SER A 184 4.98 9.04 -7.02
C SER A 184 3.53 8.58 -7.17
N ARG A 185 3.26 7.29 -7.41
CA ARG A 185 1.92 6.70 -7.47
C ARG A 185 1.32 6.43 -6.07
N ARG A 186 1.36 7.45 -5.21
CA ARG A 186 0.87 7.47 -3.83
C ARG A 186 0.29 8.85 -3.51
N LEU A 187 -0.40 8.98 -2.37
CA LEU A 187 -0.62 10.29 -1.75
C LEU A 187 0.70 10.74 -1.11
N GLN A 188 1.13 11.98 -1.40
CA GLN A 188 2.47 12.46 -1.08
C GLN A 188 2.54 13.94 -0.68
N VAL A 189 3.70 14.28 -0.11
CA VAL A 189 4.29 15.62 -0.11
C VAL A 189 5.66 15.53 -0.80
N GLN A 190 6.09 16.58 -1.49
CA GLN A 190 7.26 16.54 -2.38
C GLN A 190 8.57 16.18 -1.65
N GLU A 191 8.76 16.65 -0.42
CA GLU A 191 9.91 16.38 0.42
C GLU A 191 9.98 14.89 0.79
N ARG A 192 8.83 14.28 1.11
CA ARG A 192 8.76 12.85 1.43
C ARG A 192 9.01 11.99 0.19
N LEU A 193 8.42 12.35 -0.94
CA LEU A 193 8.66 11.69 -2.23
C LEU A 193 10.15 11.71 -2.60
N THR A 194 10.79 12.88 -2.50
CA THR A 194 12.23 13.06 -2.75
C THR A 194 13.07 12.14 -1.87
N LYS A 195 12.79 12.15 -0.55
CA LYS A 195 13.50 11.34 0.43
C LYS A 195 13.32 9.84 0.19
N GLN A 196 12.10 9.36 -0.04
CA GLN A 196 11.81 7.94 -0.26
C GLN A 196 12.51 7.37 -1.50
N ILE A 197 12.59 8.15 -2.58
CA ILE A 197 13.33 7.74 -3.78
C ILE A 197 14.83 7.60 -3.48
N ALA A 198 15.41 8.53 -2.70
CA ALA A 198 16.81 8.46 -2.32
C ALA A 198 17.10 7.24 -1.43
N GLU A 199 16.30 7.03 -0.38
CA GLU A 199 16.43 5.90 0.55
C GLU A 199 16.29 4.54 -0.15
N ALA A 200 15.34 4.40 -1.09
CA ALA A 200 15.14 3.16 -1.83
C ALA A 200 16.31 2.79 -2.77
N ILE A 201 17.00 3.80 -3.33
CA ILE A 201 18.19 3.58 -4.16
C ILE A 201 19.40 3.26 -3.29
N ASP A 202 19.52 3.93 -2.14
CA ASP A 202 20.57 3.68 -1.16
C ASP A 202 20.47 2.25 -0.58
N GLU A 203 19.27 1.81 -0.18
CA GLU A 203 19.00 0.45 0.30
C GLU A 203 19.34 -0.61 -0.78
N ALA A 204 18.93 -0.38 -2.03
CA ALA A 204 19.18 -1.31 -3.12
C ALA A 204 20.68 -1.43 -3.48
N LEU A 205 21.41 -0.31 -3.54
CA LEU A 205 22.75 -0.26 -4.13
C LEU A 205 23.91 -0.08 -3.13
N ASN A 206 23.66 0.38 -1.91
CA ASN A 206 24.69 0.80 -0.95
C ASN A 206 25.83 1.60 -1.63
N PRO A 207 25.48 2.67 -2.37
CA PRO A 207 26.44 3.48 -3.11
C PRO A 207 27.31 4.32 -2.15
N GLN A 208 28.27 5.06 -2.70
CA GLN A 208 29.00 6.07 -1.92
C GLN A 208 28.13 7.29 -1.58
N GLY A 209 27.05 7.51 -2.34
CA GLY A 209 26.01 8.49 -2.05
C GLY A 209 24.96 8.56 -3.16
N VAL A 210 23.78 9.09 -2.81
CA VAL A 210 22.64 9.33 -3.71
C VAL A 210 22.22 10.80 -3.61
N GLY A 211 21.88 11.42 -4.74
CA GLY A 211 21.24 12.72 -4.83
C GLY A 211 19.96 12.63 -5.65
N VAL A 212 18.85 13.17 -5.12
CA VAL A 212 17.57 13.25 -5.81
C VAL A 212 17.10 14.70 -5.79
N ILE A 213 16.72 15.21 -6.96
CA ILE A 213 16.13 16.54 -7.14
C ILE A 213 14.75 16.34 -7.76
N ILE A 214 13.74 16.99 -7.17
CA ILE A 214 12.36 17.00 -7.68
C ILE A 214 11.93 18.45 -7.88
N GLU A 215 11.51 18.78 -9.09
CA GLU A 215 10.92 20.07 -9.47
C GLU A 215 9.48 19.83 -9.92
N CYS A 216 8.51 20.38 -9.19
CA CYS A 216 7.08 20.18 -9.44
C CYS A 216 6.29 21.50 -9.38
N VAL A 217 5.11 21.45 -9.99
CA VAL A 217 4.02 22.44 -9.93
C VAL A 217 2.71 21.79 -9.47
#